data_AF-A0A352FJG4-F1
#
_entry.id   AF-A0A352FJG4-F1
#
_cell.length_a   1.000
_cell.length_b   1.000
_cell.length_c   1.000
_cell.angle_alpha   90.00
_cell.angle_beta   90.00
_cell.angle_gamma   90.00
#
_symmetry.space_group_name_H-M   'P 1'
#
loop_
_entity.id
_entity.type
_entity.pdbx_description
1 polymer ?
#
loop_
_entity_poly.entity_id
_entity_poly.type
_entity_poly.pdbx_seq_one_letter_code
_entity_poly.pdbx_strand_id
1 'polypeptide(L)'
;MDRDQVEKSALIESLSRFETIACRICLEREGDDWQVTQIIGDLNNPELLESRSDFHSYESVTFVQDVFPAQEVCAWINNRNGKMRNLCFKLPEFHDQIRRERYATGFATNHFYRLPYPFTLYSVSAHRADRPQRDAFRPLVKSGLPSFPNFETAYYRFMLNRSYGPGDGIPQGLLVIRVAHPEAWISSVDAEQDAVTVVLEGDQCEGTQITIGGSEGVLVNELVTRGGVQRFELKDVNLESFWVVLSRDDSWIDWRDNRGASRRTTWNVSGVQPANLSANIEQLRLQGENEQLEYKSRVPDKEDKFLKTVAAFANGSGGIILVGVADNGNVEGINEDVGKCLDAIVNRIRNRIVPLPIFELEKCVVDNKQIVAVFIREGDEPPYALNNRPPLIYVRRHGTTFDATPGEIRALGAKNQPSGSYARPYEW
;
A
#
# COMPACT_ATOMS: atom_id res chain seq x y z
N MET A 1 7.68 4.39 13.76
CA MET A 1 6.72 3.38 14.22
C MET A 1 6.93 3.24 15.70
N ASP A 2 5.90 3.55 16.48
CA ASP A 2 5.94 3.36 17.92
C ASP A 2 5.24 2.04 18.24
N ARG A 3 5.80 1.25 19.15
CA ARG A 3 5.26 -0.05 19.54
C ARG A 3 5.22 -0.16 21.04
N ASP A 4 4.09 -0.57 21.57
CA ASP A 4 3.89 -0.85 22.97
C ASP A 4 2.94 -2.04 23.19
N GLN A 5 2.77 -2.40 24.48
CA GLN A 5 1.74 -3.31 24.94
C GLN A 5 0.74 -2.52 25.77
N VAL A 6 -0.54 -2.79 25.54
CA VAL A 6 -1.64 -2.14 26.25
C VAL A 6 -2.63 -3.19 26.73
N GLU A 7 -3.38 -2.85 27.77
CA GLU A 7 -4.53 -3.65 28.18
C GLU A 7 -5.59 -3.72 27.08
N LYS A 8 -6.24 -4.87 26.94
CA LYS A 8 -7.34 -5.12 26.00
C LYS A 8 -8.45 -4.08 26.13
N SER A 9 -8.66 -3.51 27.32
CA SER A 9 -9.61 -2.42 27.55
C SER A 9 -9.32 -1.18 26.69
N ALA A 10 -8.06 -0.89 26.35
CA ALA A 10 -7.70 0.23 25.49
C ALA A 10 -8.22 0.03 24.04
N LEU A 11 -8.24 -1.22 23.55
CA LEU A 11 -8.87 -1.54 22.27
C LEU A 11 -10.39 -1.35 22.35
N ILE A 12 -11.03 -1.83 23.42
CA ILE A 12 -12.48 -1.66 23.62
C ILE A 12 -12.85 -0.17 23.70
N GLU A 13 -12.07 0.62 24.44
CA GLU A 13 -12.24 2.07 24.51
C GLU A 13 -12.10 2.70 23.11
N SER A 14 -11.07 2.33 22.36
CA SER A 14 -10.86 2.83 21.00
C SER A 14 -12.03 2.48 20.07
N LEU A 15 -12.54 1.25 20.12
CA LEU A 15 -13.71 0.82 19.34
C LEU A 15 -14.96 1.62 19.72
N SER A 16 -15.18 1.86 21.01
CA SER A 16 -16.39 2.52 21.53
C SER A 16 -16.53 3.99 21.13
N ARG A 17 -15.45 4.62 20.65
CA ARG A 17 -15.44 6.00 20.15
C ARG A 17 -16.04 6.14 18.74
N PHE A 18 -16.26 5.04 18.04
CA PHE A 18 -16.80 5.02 16.68
C PHE A 18 -18.18 4.37 16.67
N GLU A 19 -19.04 4.81 15.77
CA GLU A 19 -20.36 4.21 15.59
C GLU A 19 -20.27 2.84 14.93
N THR A 20 -19.41 2.73 13.91
CA THR A 20 -19.29 1.54 13.06
C THR A 20 -17.85 1.13 12.83
N ILE A 21 -17.67 -0.13 12.40
CA ILE A 21 -16.41 -0.71 11.98
C ILE A 21 -16.63 -1.57 10.73
N ALA A 22 -15.80 -1.37 9.70
CA ALA A 22 -15.77 -2.27 8.56
C ALA A 22 -14.93 -3.49 8.92
N CYS A 23 -15.52 -4.69 8.84
CA CYS A 23 -14.85 -5.93 9.21
C CYS A 23 -14.80 -6.90 8.04
N ARG A 24 -13.66 -7.57 7.92
CA ARG A 24 -13.50 -8.83 7.18
C ARG A 24 -13.33 -9.94 8.19
N ILE A 25 -14.19 -10.95 8.14
CA ILE A 25 -14.27 -12.03 9.13
C ILE A 25 -14.16 -13.38 8.42
N CYS A 26 -13.28 -14.23 8.94
CA CYS A 26 -13.17 -15.63 8.55
C CYS A 26 -13.67 -16.50 9.71
N LEU A 27 -14.66 -17.34 9.41
CA LEU A 27 -15.23 -18.33 10.31
C LEU A 27 -14.92 -19.72 9.77
N GLU A 28 -14.42 -20.62 10.61
CA GLU A 28 -14.26 -22.04 10.27
C GLU A 28 -15.16 -22.90 11.16
N ARG A 29 -15.68 -23.97 10.58
CA ARG A 29 -16.58 -24.89 11.27
C ARG A 29 -15.78 -25.87 12.11
N GLU A 30 -16.08 -25.96 13.40
CA GLU A 30 -15.51 -26.91 14.34
C GLU A 30 -16.64 -27.75 14.97
N GLY A 31 -16.83 -28.97 14.47
CA GLY A 31 -18.02 -29.77 14.78
C GLY A 31 -19.29 -29.09 14.28
N ASP A 32 -20.22 -28.81 15.20
CA ASP A 32 -21.48 -28.12 14.90
C ASP A 32 -21.41 -26.59 15.05
N ASP A 33 -20.32 -26.07 15.61
CA ASP A 33 -20.14 -24.65 15.92
C ASP A 33 -19.28 -23.93 14.85
N TRP A 34 -19.43 -22.60 14.77
CA TRP A 34 -18.52 -21.75 14.01
C TRP A 34 -17.52 -21.07 14.95
N GLN A 35 -16.26 -21.05 14.56
CA GLN A 35 -15.17 -20.40 15.28
C GLN A 35 -14.60 -19.27 14.44
N VAL A 36 -14.36 -18.12 15.08
CA VAL A 36 -13.60 -17.04 14.46
C VAL A 36 -12.14 -17.44 14.35
N THR A 37 -11.61 -17.47 13.12
CA THR A 37 -10.17 -17.68 12.88
C THR A 37 -9.45 -16.41 12.51
N GLN A 38 -10.16 -15.42 11.96
CA GLN A 38 -9.60 -14.09 11.70
C GLN A 38 -10.68 -13.01 11.71
N ILE A 39 -10.38 -11.86 12.31
CA ILE A 39 -11.10 -10.60 12.14
C ILE A 39 -10.08 -9.52 11.76
N ILE A 40 -10.31 -8.86 10.62
CA ILE A 40 -9.61 -7.65 10.22
C ILE A 40 -10.63 -6.52 10.25
N GLY A 41 -10.49 -5.60 11.18
CA GLY A 41 -11.37 -4.45 11.34
C GLY A 41 -10.69 -3.14 10.98
N ASP A 42 -11.44 -2.26 10.35
CA ASP A 42 -11.03 -0.94 9.90
C ASP A 42 -11.98 0.12 10.47
N LEU A 43 -11.46 0.93 11.40
CA LEU A 43 -12.13 2.08 11.99
C LEU A 43 -11.69 3.36 11.28
N ASN A 44 -12.64 4.29 11.15
CA ASN A 44 -12.41 5.63 10.60
C ASN A 44 -11.79 5.63 9.19
N ASN A 45 -12.08 4.61 8.37
CA ASN A 45 -11.54 4.50 7.02
C ASN A 45 -12.63 4.88 5.99
N PRO A 46 -12.61 6.09 5.41
CA PRO A 46 -13.64 6.57 4.50
C PRO A 46 -13.82 5.67 3.26
N GLU A 47 -12.73 5.09 2.76
CA GLU A 47 -12.74 4.26 1.54
C GLU A 47 -13.50 2.93 1.73
N LEU A 48 -13.63 2.45 2.98
CA LEU A 48 -14.23 1.15 3.29
C LEU A 48 -15.67 1.25 3.81
N LEU A 49 -16.13 2.45 4.18
CA LEU A 49 -17.49 2.67 4.69
C LEU A 49 -18.56 2.52 3.59
N GLU A 50 -18.18 2.65 2.32
CA GLU A 50 -19.07 2.39 1.17
C GLU A 50 -19.04 0.92 0.68
N SER A 51 -18.32 0.04 1.39
CA SER A 51 -18.15 -1.34 0.94
C SER A 51 -19.47 -2.13 0.97
N ARG A 52 -19.69 -2.95 -0.07
CA ARG A 52 -20.85 -3.85 -0.13
C ARG A 52 -20.69 -4.97 0.90
N SER A 53 -21.80 -5.31 1.55
CA SER A 53 -21.91 -6.49 2.41
C SER A 53 -21.80 -7.76 1.58
N ASP A 54 -20.67 -8.46 1.70
CA ASP A 54 -20.38 -9.70 1.00
C ASP A 54 -20.33 -10.88 1.98
N PHE A 55 -20.93 -11.99 1.57
CA PHE A 55 -21.04 -13.18 2.41
C PHE A 55 -20.84 -14.44 1.57
N HIS A 56 -19.72 -15.12 1.81
CA HIS A 56 -19.30 -16.31 1.08
C HIS A 56 -19.16 -17.48 2.04
N SER A 57 -20.25 -18.22 2.23
CA SER A 57 -20.30 -19.39 3.10
C SER A 57 -20.16 -20.67 2.29
N TYR A 58 -19.10 -21.43 2.53
CA TYR A 58 -18.85 -22.80 2.05
C TYR A 58 -19.23 -23.82 3.14
N GLU A 59 -19.02 -25.11 2.89
CA GLU A 59 -19.37 -26.19 3.83
C GLU A 59 -18.69 -26.04 5.20
N SER A 60 -17.39 -25.72 5.22
CA SER A 60 -16.56 -25.70 6.42
C SER A 60 -15.97 -24.33 6.75
N VAL A 61 -16.20 -23.31 5.92
CA VAL A 61 -15.65 -21.97 6.08
C VAL A 61 -16.62 -20.92 5.58
N THR A 62 -16.72 -19.80 6.27
CA THR A 62 -17.45 -18.61 5.82
C THR A 62 -16.55 -17.39 5.86
N PHE A 63 -16.54 -16.64 4.76
CA PHE A 63 -15.91 -15.32 4.66
C PHE A 63 -16.98 -14.25 4.63
N VAL A 64 -16.72 -13.15 5.32
CA VAL A 64 -17.66 -12.06 5.51
C VAL A 64 -16.90 -10.77 5.31
N GLN A 65 -17.49 -9.85 4.57
CA GLN A 65 -17.10 -8.45 4.58
C GLN A 65 -18.35 -7.63 4.83
N ASP A 66 -18.39 -6.87 5.92
CA ASP A 66 -19.56 -6.07 6.27
C ASP A 66 -19.17 -4.91 7.20
N VAL A 67 -20.12 -3.99 7.40
CA VAL A 67 -20.00 -2.91 8.37
C VAL A 67 -20.88 -3.23 9.57
N PHE A 68 -20.28 -3.24 10.77
CA PHE A 68 -20.96 -3.57 12.02
C PHE A 68 -21.00 -2.35 12.95
N PRO A 69 -22.02 -2.24 13.82
CA PRO A 69 -21.93 -1.35 14.98
C PRO A 69 -20.70 -1.69 15.82
N ALA A 70 -19.87 -0.71 16.16
CA ALA A 70 -18.63 -0.96 16.90
C ALA A 70 -18.91 -1.55 18.30
N GLN A 71 -20.02 -1.16 18.92
CA GLN A 71 -20.49 -1.72 20.19
C GLN A 71 -20.81 -3.23 20.09
N GLU A 72 -21.30 -3.69 18.94
CA GLU A 72 -21.58 -5.11 18.72
C GLU A 72 -20.27 -5.92 18.68
N VAL A 73 -19.26 -5.41 17.98
CA VAL A 73 -17.92 -6.03 17.95
C VAL A 73 -17.26 -6.02 19.34
N CYS A 74 -17.44 -4.95 20.12
CA CYS A 74 -17.02 -4.92 21.52
C CYS A 74 -17.69 -6.03 22.34
N ALA A 75 -19.01 -6.22 22.16
CA ALA A 75 -19.74 -7.29 22.82
C ALA A 75 -19.22 -8.67 22.40
N TRP A 76 -18.86 -8.88 21.13
CA TRP A 76 -18.28 -10.13 20.66
C TRP A 76 -16.94 -10.44 21.35
N ILE A 77 -16.07 -9.45 21.45
CA ILE A 77 -14.75 -9.58 22.11
C ILE A 77 -14.93 -9.90 23.59
N ASN A 78 -15.83 -9.21 24.28
CA ASN A 78 -16.05 -9.39 25.73
C ASN A 78 -16.76 -10.70 26.07
N ASN A 79 -17.80 -11.07 25.31
CA ASN A 79 -18.60 -12.27 25.57
C ASN A 79 -18.00 -13.53 24.95
N ARG A 80 -16.98 -13.37 24.09
CA ARG A 80 -16.33 -14.43 23.31
C ARG A 80 -17.29 -15.20 22.41
N ASN A 81 -18.36 -14.55 21.98
CA ASN A 81 -19.32 -15.10 21.02
C ASN A 81 -20.04 -13.97 20.30
N GLY A 82 -20.52 -14.26 19.12
CA GLY A 82 -21.29 -13.31 18.32
C GLY A 82 -22.31 -14.01 17.45
N LYS A 83 -23.18 -13.19 16.88
CA LYS A 83 -24.18 -13.63 15.92
C LYS A 83 -24.16 -12.66 14.75
N MET A 84 -24.22 -13.21 13.54
CA MET A 84 -24.35 -12.41 12.34
C MET A 84 -25.22 -13.17 11.34
N ARG A 85 -26.27 -12.52 10.83
CA ARG A 85 -27.30 -13.15 10.00
C ARG A 85 -27.83 -14.42 10.70
N ASN A 86 -27.66 -15.58 10.06
CA ASN A 86 -28.04 -16.90 10.58
C ASN A 86 -26.89 -17.68 11.22
N LEU A 87 -25.70 -17.08 11.36
CA LEU A 87 -24.54 -17.71 11.99
C LEU A 87 -24.39 -17.27 13.44
N CYS A 88 -24.18 -18.24 14.33
CA CYS A 88 -23.66 -18.02 15.67
C CYS A 88 -22.22 -18.52 15.70
N PHE A 89 -21.31 -17.73 16.26
CA PHE A 89 -19.88 -18.07 16.31
C PHE A 89 -19.26 -17.77 17.67
N LYS A 90 -18.14 -18.43 17.94
CA LYS A 90 -17.33 -18.27 19.15
C LYS A 90 -16.00 -17.60 18.82
N LEU A 91 -15.46 -16.87 19.79
CA LEU A 91 -14.11 -16.32 19.75
C LEU A 91 -13.29 -17.03 20.83
N PRO A 92 -11.99 -17.29 20.61
CA PRO A 92 -11.16 -17.88 21.64
C PRO A 92 -10.84 -16.87 22.74
N GLU A 93 -10.19 -17.35 23.80
CA GLU A 93 -9.69 -16.50 24.86
C GLU A 93 -8.48 -15.69 24.42
N PHE A 94 -8.57 -14.37 24.54
CA PHE A 94 -7.51 -13.43 24.20
C PHE A 94 -6.60 -13.15 25.38
N HIS A 95 -5.33 -12.86 25.09
CA HIS A 95 -4.45 -12.23 26.06
C HIS A 95 -5.00 -10.86 26.47
N ASP A 96 -4.86 -10.51 27.76
CA ASP A 96 -5.23 -9.18 28.24
C ASP A 96 -4.22 -8.11 27.80
N GLN A 97 -2.94 -8.47 27.69
CA GLN A 97 -1.91 -7.60 27.12
C GLN A 97 -1.84 -7.81 25.60
N ILE A 98 -2.16 -6.77 24.85
CA ILE A 98 -2.22 -6.78 23.39
C ILE A 98 -1.18 -5.85 22.79
N ARG A 99 -0.72 -6.15 21.57
CA ARG A 99 0.26 -5.30 20.89
C ARG A 99 -0.46 -4.14 20.23
N ARG A 100 0.04 -2.93 20.46
CA ARG A 100 -0.36 -1.71 19.74
C ARG A 100 0.85 -1.13 19.02
N GLU A 101 0.63 -0.76 17.76
CA GLU A 101 1.65 -0.17 16.90
C GLU A 101 1.06 1.08 16.26
N ARG A 102 1.83 2.17 16.25
CA ARG A 102 1.44 3.41 15.57
C ARG A 102 2.34 3.65 14.38
N TYR A 103 1.71 3.81 13.21
CA TYR A 103 2.39 4.00 11.94
C TYR A 103 2.16 5.42 11.45
N ALA A 104 3.26 6.12 11.17
CA ALA A 104 3.26 7.28 10.29
C ALA A 104 2.93 6.84 8.87
N THR A 105 2.43 7.78 8.07
CA THR A 105 2.07 7.51 6.68
C THR A 105 3.26 6.89 5.95
N GLY A 106 3.00 5.77 5.28
CA GLY A 106 4.02 5.13 4.47
C GLY A 106 5.06 4.29 5.20
N PHE A 107 5.10 4.28 6.54
CA PHE A 107 6.07 3.49 7.32
C PHE A 107 5.72 2.00 7.45
N ALA A 108 4.48 1.61 7.13
CA ALA A 108 4.07 0.20 7.20
C ALA A 108 4.72 -0.60 6.06
N THR A 109 5.74 -1.41 6.39
CA THR A 109 6.43 -2.29 5.45
C THR A 109 5.63 -3.55 5.13
N ASN A 110 4.74 -3.97 6.04
CA ASN A 110 3.86 -5.09 5.81
C ASN A 110 2.62 -4.63 5.03
N HIS A 111 2.53 -5.06 3.77
CA HIS A 111 1.44 -4.71 2.87
C HIS A 111 0.04 -5.09 3.39
N PHE A 112 -0.09 -6.05 4.31
CA PHE A 112 -1.38 -6.45 4.87
C PHE A 112 -2.05 -5.35 5.70
N TYR A 113 -1.25 -4.48 6.33
CA TYR A 113 -1.77 -3.49 7.29
C TYR A 113 -1.76 -2.07 6.75
N ARG A 114 -1.19 -1.84 5.56
CA ARG A 114 -0.97 -0.51 5.01
C ARG A 114 -2.28 0.23 4.79
N LEU A 115 -2.28 1.50 5.17
CA LEU A 115 -3.28 2.51 4.84
C LEU A 115 -2.57 3.72 4.21
N PRO A 116 -3.28 4.55 3.42
CA PRO A 116 -2.71 5.76 2.84
C PRO A 116 -2.46 6.87 3.88
N TYR A 117 -3.02 6.72 5.08
CA TYR A 117 -2.94 7.66 6.19
C TYR A 117 -2.11 7.09 7.36
N PRO A 118 -1.75 7.91 8.37
CA PRO A 118 -1.28 7.40 9.64
C PRO A 118 -2.37 6.51 10.27
N PHE A 119 -1.96 5.50 11.02
CA PHE A 119 -2.91 4.60 11.66
C PHE A 119 -2.35 3.94 12.92
N THR A 120 -3.26 3.54 13.79
CA THR A 120 -2.97 2.67 14.94
C THR A 120 -3.41 1.25 14.62
N LEU A 121 -2.53 0.29 14.84
CA LEU A 121 -2.77 -1.13 14.66
C LEU A 121 -2.82 -1.82 16.02
N TYR A 122 -3.95 -2.43 16.35
CA TYR A 122 -4.08 -3.36 17.46
C TYR A 122 -3.98 -4.79 16.93
N SER A 123 -3.04 -5.57 17.45
CA SER A 123 -2.88 -6.99 17.15
C SER A 123 -3.16 -7.81 18.41
N VAL A 124 -4.22 -8.60 18.38
CA VAL A 124 -4.66 -9.44 19.49
C VAL A 124 -4.45 -10.91 19.14
N SER A 125 -3.71 -11.60 20.01
CA SER A 125 -3.45 -13.03 19.94
C SER A 125 -4.28 -13.80 20.96
N ALA A 126 -4.60 -15.06 20.64
CA ALA A 126 -5.32 -15.96 21.54
C ALA A 126 -4.34 -16.81 22.38
N HIS A 127 -4.75 -17.21 23.60
CA HIS A 127 -3.96 -18.05 24.52
C HIS A 127 -3.67 -19.45 23.98
N ARG A 128 -4.63 -20.02 23.22
CA ARG A 128 -4.46 -21.21 22.41
C ARG A 128 -5.13 -20.94 21.08
N ALA A 129 -4.35 -20.90 20.02
CA ALA A 129 -4.88 -21.03 18.67
C ALA A 129 -4.49 -22.43 18.20
N ASP A 130 -5.28 -23.45 18.58
CA ASP A 130 -5.27 -24.69 17.83
C ASP A 130 -5.78 -24.33 16.44
N ARG A 131 -4.86 -24.05 15.52
CA ARG A 131 -5.23 -23.80 14.14
C ARG A 131 -5.89 -25.07 13.62
N PRO A 132 -7.07 -24.99 12.99
CA PRO A 132 -7.65 -26.14 12.34
C PRO A 132 -6.59 -26.76 11.44
N GLN A 133 -6.37 -28.07 11.56
CA GLN A 133 -5.48 -28.76 10.64
C GLN A 133 -6.17 -28.78 9.28
N ARG A 134 -5.78 -27.85 8.41
CA ARG A 134 -6.38 -27.72 7.09
C ARG A 134 -5.77 -28.73 6.15
N ASP A 135 -6.62 -29.38 5.37
CA ASP A 135 -6.18 -30.12 4.20
C ASP A 135 -5.85 -29.10 3.09
N ALA A 136 -4.56 -28.91 2.83
CA ALA A 136 -4.05 -27.96 1.84
C ALA A 136 -4.54 -28.25 0.41
N PHE A 137 -5.13 -29.43 0.17
CA PHE A 137 -5.62 -29.87 -1.13
C PHE A 137 -7.14 -30.01 -1.20
N ARG A 138 -7.89 -29.57 -0.17
CA ARG A 138 -9.36 -29.60 -0.20
C ARG A 138 -9.91 -28.36 -0.93
N PRO A 139 -10.55 -28.52 -2.10
CA PRO A 139 -11.13 -27.39 -2.81
C PRO A 139 -12.37 -26.85 -2.09
N LEU A 140 -12.59 -25.55 -2.20
CA LEU A 140 -13.82 -24.90 -1.74
C LEU A 140 -14.76 -24.75 -2.93
N VAL A 141 -15.87 -25.49 -2.91
CA VAL A 141 -16.86 -25.48 -4.00
C VAL A 141 -18.25 -25.34 -3.38
N LYS A 142 -19.05 -24.42 -3.93
CA LYS A 142 -20.47 -24.29 -3.61
C LYS A 142 -21.20 -23.68 -4.80
N SER A 143 -22.39 -24.20 -5.11
CA SER A 143 -23.22 -23.64 -6.18
C SER A 143 -23.47 -22.15 -5.94
N GLY A 144 -23.25 -21.34 -6.99
CA GLY A 144 -23.42 -19.89 -6.94
C GLY A 144 -22.25 -19.09 -6.33
N LEU A 145 -21.19 -19.75 -5.84
CA LEU A 145 -19.97 -19.09 -5.37
C LEU A 145 -18.76 -19.45 -6.26
N PRO A 146 -17.71 -18.60 -6.31
CA PRO A 146 -16.46 -18.97 -6.95
C PRO A 146 -15.84 -20.21 -6.32
N SER A 147 -15.25 -21.08 -7.15
CA SER A 147 -14.51 -22.24 -6.66
C SER A 147 -13.05 -21.87 -6.42
N PHE A 148 -12.47 -22.36 -5.32
CA PHE A 148 -11.06 -22.18 -5.00
C PHE A 148 -10.36 -23.52 -4.82
N PRO A 149 -9.08 -23.64 -5.23
CA PRO A 149 -8.34 -24.90 -5.12
C PRO A 149 -8.02 -25.28 -3.67
N ASN A 150 -7.97 -24.31 -2.77
CA ASN A 150 -7.74 -24.48 -1.33
C ASN A 150 -8.20 -23.27 -0.53
N PHE A 151 -8.13 -23.39 0.80
CA PHE A 151 -8.51 -22.34 1.75
C PHE A 151 -7.68 -21.06 1.56
N GLU A 152 -6.36 -21.18 1.39
CA GLU A 152 -5.43 -20.05 1.32
C GLU A 152 -5.76 -19.14 0.15
N THR A 153 -6.09 -19.72 -1.01
CA THR A 153 -6.48 -18.95 -2.20
C THR A 153 -7.79 -18.17 -1.96
N ALA A 154 -8.77 -18.80 -1.31
CA ALA A 154 -10.03 -18.14 -0.95
C ALA A 154 -9.82 -17.06 0.11
N TYR A 155 -9.00 -17.35 1.12
CA TYR A 155 -8.66 -16.42 2.20
C TYR A 155 -8.00 -15.16 1.64
N TYR A 156 -6.97 -15.31 0.79
CA TYR A 156 -6.31 -14.16 0.16
C TYR A 156 -7.28 -13.35 -0.70
N ARG A 157 -8.17 -14.02 -1.44
CA ARG A 157 -9.16 -13.33 -2.26
C ARG A 157 -10.17 -12.55 -1.41
N PHE A 158 -10.78 -13.17 -0.41
CA PHE A 158 -11.89 -12.56 0.34
C PHE A 158 -11.44 -11.69 1.51
N MET A 159 -10.37 -12.07 2.22
CA MET A 159 -9.91 -11.32 3.39
C MET A 159 -8.92 -10.23 3.02
N LEU A 160 -8.19 -10.37 1.91
CA LEU A 160 -7.08 -9.46 1.56
C LEU A 160 -7.23 -8.82 0.17
N ASN A 161 -8.24 -9.22 -0.60
CA ASN A 161 -8.44 -8.81 -1.99
C ASN A 161 -7.17 -8.99 -2.85
N ARG A 162 -6.45 -10.09 -2.66
CA ARG A 162 -5.18 -10.41 -3.35
C ARG A 162 -5.14 -11.85 -3.84
N SER A 163 -4.23 -12.12 -4.76
CA SER A 163 -3.88 -13.49 -5.15
C SER A 163 -2.93 -14.10 -4.14
N TYR A 164 -3.06 -15.41 -3.90
CA TYR A 164 -2.13 -16.18 -3.08
C TYR A 164 -0.90 -16.60 -3.91
N GLY A 165 0.32 -16.40 -3.40
CA GLY A 165 1.58 -16.70 -4.09
C GLY A 165 2.65 -17.40 -3.25
N PRO A 166 3.85 -17.67 -3.81
CA PRO A 166 4.95 -18.28 -3.07
C PRO A 166 5.47 -17.38 -1.95
N GLY A 167 5.64 -17.93 -0.74
CA GLY A 167 6.14 -17.19 0.44
C GLY A 167 5.04 -16.48 1.24
N ASP A 168 3.82 -16.48 0.73
CA ASP A 168 2.64 -15.97 1.42
C ASP A 168 2.22 -16.87 2.59
N GLY A 169 1.75 -16.25 3.67
CA GLY A 169 1.25 -16.96 4.85
C GLY A 169 0.10 -16.21 5.49
N ILE A 170 -0.82 -16.95 6.11
CA ILE A 170 -1.95 -16.35 6.82
C ILE A 170 -1.46 -15.69 8.11
N PRO A 171 -1.79 -14.40 8.35
CA PRO A 171 -1.32 -13.66 9.52
C PRO A 171 -1.62 -14.41 10.83
N GLN A 172 -0.70 -14.32 11.79
CA GLN A 172 -0.85 -15.01 13.09
C GLN A 172 -1.81 -14.33 14.06
N GLY A 173 -2.02 -13.01 13.93
CA GLY A 173 -2.96 -12.28 14.77
C GLY A 173 -4.40 -12.66 14.43
N LEU A 174 -5.16 -13.14 15.41
CA LEU A 174 -6.55 -13.52 15.21
C LEU A 174 -7.42 -12.28 14.98
N LEU A 175 -7.23 -11.26 15.80
CA LEU A 175 -7.95 -10.00 15.68
C LEU A 175 -6.95 -8.87 15.40
N VAL A 176 -7.13 -8.22 14.25
CA VAL A 176 -6.33 -7.10 13.79
C VAL A 176 -7.25 -5.92 13.55
N ILE A 177 -7.15 -4.88 14.38
CA ILE A 177 -7.96 -3.66 14.26
C ILE A 177 -7.06 -2.50 13.86
N ARG A 178 -7.39 -1.84 12.76
CA ARG A 178 -6.75 -0.62 12.29
C ARG A 178 -7.65 0.57 12.59
N VAL A 179 -7.07 1.61 13.16
CA VAL A 179 -7.72 2.91 13.37
C VAL A 179 -7.02 3.90 12.47
N ALA A 180 -7.67 4.28 11.38
CA ALA A 180 -7.14 5.29 10.48
C ALA A 180 -7.24 6.68 11.11
N HIS A 181 -6.23 7.51 10.84
CA HIS A 181 -6.15 8.90 11.30
C HIS A 181 -6.09 9.85 10.08
N PRO A 182 -7.15 9.93 9.24
CA PRO A 182 -7.17 10.78 8.03
C PRO A 182 -7.38 12.28 8.31
N GLU A 183 -7.70 12.65 9.55
CA GLU A 183 -8.09 14.01 9.94
C GLU A 183 -7.00 15.06 9.71
N ALA A 184 -5.73 14.68 9.81
CA ALA A 184 -4.59 15.51 9.40
C ALA A 184 -3.39 14.59 9.16
N TRP A 185 -2.71 14.73 8.03
CA TRP A 185 -1.54 13.95 7.72
C TRP A 185 -0.66 14.62 6.67
N ILE A 186 0.59 14.17 6.57
CA ILE A 186 1.55 14.67 5.59
C ILE A 186 1.38 13.84 4.32
N SER A 187 0.88 14.43 3.24
CA SER A 187 0.75 13.72 1.96
C SER A 187 2.02 13.78 1.13
N SER A 188 2.73 14.90 1.17
CA SER A 188 4.07 15.02 0.61
C SER A 188 4.96 15.98 1.39
N VAL A 189 6.26 15.79 1.25
CA VAL A 189 7.29 16.71 1.70
C VAL A 189 8.26 16.85 0.52
N ASP A 190 8.67 18.07 0.26
CA ASP A 190 9.55 18.44 -0.84
C ASP A 190 10.58 19.44 -0.31
N ALA A 191 11.84 19.24 -0.66
CA ALA A 191 12.93 20.09 -0.18
C ALA A 191 13.71 20.63 -1.36
N GLU A 192 13.83 21.95 -1.44
CA GLU A 192 14.65 22.69 -2.38
C GLU A 192 15.94 23.15 -1.68
N GLN A 193 16.78 23.94 -2.36
CA GLN A 193 18.04 24.43 -1.79
C GLN A 193 17.82 25.34 -0.56
N ASP A 194 16.77 26.15 -0.58
CA ASP A 194 16.46 27.17 0.41
C ASP A 194 14.99 27.15 0.85
N ALA A 195 14.28 26.04 0.61
CA ALA A 195 12.89 25.92 1.04
C ALA A 195 12.49 24.47 1.32
N VAL A 196 11.50 24.29 2.19
CA VAL A 196 10.79 23.03 2.38
C VAL A 196 9.31 23.27 2.15
N THR A 197 8.71 22.46 1.28
CA THR A 197 7.27 22.44 1.02
C THR A 197 6.66 21.19 1.62
N VAL A 198 5.63 21.32 2.45
CA VAL A 198 4.90 20.22 3.08
C VAL A 198 3.45 20.32 2.66
N VAL A 199 2.90 19.26 2.06
CA VAL A 199 1.47 19.19 1.72
C VAL A 199 0.76 18.44 2.81
N LEU A 200 -0.21 19.10 3.43
CA LEU A 200 -1.06 18.55 4.48
C LEU A 200 -2.44 18.23 3.91
N GLU A 201 -2.94 17.04 4.21
CA GLU A 201 -4.29 16.61 3.83
C GLU A 201 -5.10 16.19 5.07
N GLY A 202 -6.42 16.25 4.94
CA GLY A 202 -7.36 16.05 6.04
C GLY A 202 -8.17 17.31 6.36
N ASP A 203 -9.36 17.12 6.94
CA ASP A 203 -10.32 18.16 7.26
C ASP A 203 -10.05 18.87 8.60
N GLN A 204 -9.09 18.37 9.39
CA GLN A 204 -8.67 18.94 10.67
C GLN A 204 -7.18 19.29 10.65
N CYS A 205 -6.65 19.85 9.57
CA CYS A 205 -5.26 20.34 9.55
C CYS A 205 -5.04 21.61 10.39
N GLU A 206 -6.06 22.45 10.54
CA GLU A 206 -5.97 23.70 11.29
C GLU A 206 -5.64 23.45 12.78
N GLY A 207 -4.78 24.30 13.34
CA GLY A 207 -4.32 24.21 14.73
C GLY A 207 -3.34 23.07 15.02
N THR A 208 -2.97 22.25 14.03
CA THR A 208 -1.81 21.36 14.16
C THR A 208 -0.52 22.17 14.16
N GLN A 209 0.53 21.63 14.77
CA GLN A 209 1.86 22.22 14.77
C GLN A 209 2.76 21.46 13.79
N ILE A 210 3.41 22.20 12.89
CA ILE A 210 4.43 21.67 12.00
C ILE A 210 5.82 22.08 12.52
N THR A 211 6.66 21.07 12.74
CA THR A 211 8.05 21.26 13.13
C THR A 211 8.94 20.68 12.04
N ILE A 212 9.82 21.52 11.49
CA ILE A 212 10.89 21.10 10.59
C ILE A 212 12.20 21.31 11.33
N GLY A 213 13.10 20.34 11.25
CA GLY A 213 14.47 20.57 11.71
C GLY A 213 15.51 19.93 10.82
N GLY A 214 16.76 20.34 11.01
CA GLY A 214 17.96 19.84 10.35
C GLY A 214 19.10 19.54 11.32
N SER A 215 20.30 19.28 10.83
CA SER A 215 21.51 19.06 11.66
C SER A 215 21.75 20.17 12.71
N GLU A 216 21.26 21.38 12.44
CA GLU A 216 21.41 22.57 13.28
C GLU A 216 20.32 22.72 14.36
N GLY A 217 19.34 21.82 14.39
CA GLY A 217 18.22 21.85 15.34
C GLY A 217 16.88 22.16 14.67
N VAL A 218 15.96 22.78 15.41
CA VAL A 218 14.62 23.14 14.91
C VAL A 218 14.73 24.39 14.04
N LEU A 219 14.23 24.29 12.81
CA LEU A 219 14.27 25.32 11.78
C LEU A 219 12.93 26.03 11.64
N VAL A 220 11.84 25.26 11.72
CA VAL A 220 10.45 25.75 11.66
C VAL A 220 9.70 25.15 12.83
N ASN A 221 8.87 25.97 13.46
CA ASN A 221 7.94 25.52 14.48
C ASN A 221 6.71 26.42 14.49
N GLU A 222 5.73 26.09 13.65
CA GLU A 222 4.59 26.96 13.37
C GLU A 222 3.26 26.22 13.53
N LEU A 223 2.20 26.98 13.81
CA LEU A 223 0.83 26.48 13.77
C LEU A 223 0.29 26.55 12.34
N VAL A 224 -0.33 25.47 11.91
CA VAL A 224 -0.97 25.35 10.61
C VAL A 224 -2.31 26.07 10.65
N THR A 225 -2.52 27.00 9.73
CA THR A 225 -3.77 27.77 9.62
C THR A 225 -4.80 27.13 8.69
N ARG A 226 -4.35 26.26 7.78
CA ARG A 226 -5.20 25.50 6.85
C ARG A 226 -4.44 24.30 6.29
N GLY A 227 -5.17 23.30 5.81
CA GLY A 227 -4.61 22.21 5.00
C GLY A 227 -4.05 22.70 3.66
N GLY A 228 -3.45 21.77 2.92
CA GLY A 228 -2.80 22.01 1.63
C GLY A 228 -1.32 22.38 1.77
N VAL A 229 -0.82 23.11 0.78
CA VAL A 229 0.60 23.43 0.62
C VAL A 229 1.07 24.43 1.68
N GLN A 230 2.06 24.01 2.49
CA GLN A 230 2.80 24.85 3.42
C GLN A 230 4.23 24.98 2.91
N ARG A 231 4.69 26.21 2.59
CA ARG A 231 6.06 26.45 2.10
C ARG A 231 6.83 27.28 3.11
N PHE A 232 8.04 26.83 3.46
CA PHE A 232 8.92 27.46 4.42
C PHE A 232 10.25 27.80 3.76
N GLU A 233 10.61 29.07 3.73
CA GLU A 233 11.89 29.55 3.21
C GLU A 233 12.96 29.43 4.31
N LEU A 234 14.04 28.71 4.02
CA LEU A 234 15.12 28.35 4.93
C LEU A 234 16.46 28.84 4.37
N LYS A 235 17.04 29.87 4.99
CA LYS A 235 18.30 30.46 4.54
C LYS A 235 19.50 29.78 5.18
N ASP A 236 20.49 29.46 4.35
CA ASP A 236 21.80 28.92 4.77
C ASP A 236 21.72 27.59 5.55
N VAL A 237 20.69 26.77 5.28
CA VAL A 237 20.46 25.49 5.96
C VAL A 237 20.85 24.31 5.07
N ASN A 238 21.56 23.33 5.63
CA ASN A 238 21.76 22.05 4.95
C ASN A 238 20.52 21.14 5.09
N LEU A 239 19.83 20.90 3.97
CA LEU A 239 18.64 20.05 3.87
C LEU A 239 18.92 18.61 3.39
N GLU A 240 20.19 18.18 3.35
CA GLU A 240 20.55 16.78 3.06
C GLU A 240 20.02 15.80 4.13
N SER A 241 19.76 16.29 5.35
CA SER A 241 19.41 15.49 6.51
C SER A 241 18.48 16.27 7.44
N PHE A 242 17.17 16.10 7.25
CA PHE A 242 16.10 16.84 7.92
C PHE A 242 14.91 15.93 8.27
N TRP A 243 14.01 16.46 9.09
CA TRP A 243 12.79 15.76 9.49
C TRP A 243 11.65 16.76 9.59
N VAL A 244 10.44 16.23 9.41
CA VAL A 244 9.18 16.95 9.53
C VAL A 244 8.31 16.19 10.52
N VAL A 245 7.75 16.90 11.50
CA VAL A 245 6.78 16.34 12.44
C VAL A 245 5.53 17.21 12.39
N LEU A 246 4.40 16.55 12.16
CA LEU A 246 3.08 17.11 12.39
C LEU A 246 2.61 16.67 13.77
N SER A 247 2.10 17.57 14.60
CA SER A 247 1.71 17.26 15.98
C SER A 247 0.49 18.05 16.45
N ARG A 248 -0.15 17.56 17.51
CA ARG A 248 -1.26 18.21 18.23
C ARG A 248 -1.32 17.64 19.64
N ASP A 249 -1.64 18.49 20.62
CA ASP A 249 -1.87 18.10 22.03
C ASP A 249 -0.76 17.16 22.57
N ASP A 250 0.49 17.60 22.48
CA ASP A 250 1.69 16.89 22.93
C ASP A 250 1.95 15.52 22.26
N SER A 251 1.23 15.22 21.17
CA SER A 251 1.36 13.97 20.42
C SER A 251 1.70 14.23 18.97
N TRP A 252 2.60 13.44 18.39
CA TRP A 252 2.79 13.46 16.94
C TRP A 252 1.50 12.97 16.25
N ILE A 253 1.26 13.38 15.01
CA ILE A 253 0.16 12.95 14.13
C ILE A 253 0.75 12.14 12.97
N ASP A 254 1.73 12.72 12.28
CA ASP A 254 2.51 12.10 11.21
C ASP A 254 3.93 12.68 11.21
N TRP A 255 4.87 12.00 10.56
CA TRP A 255 6.23 12.50 10.44
C TRP A 255 6.99 11.92 9.24
N ARG A 256 8.05 12.62 8.84
CA ARG A 256 9.04 12.21 7.82
C ARG A 256 10.44 12.44 8.37
N ASP A 257 11.35 11.51 8.10
CA ASP A 257 12.74 11.59 8.55
C ASP A 257 13.63 10.95 7.49
N ASN A 258 14.54 11.75 6.91
CA ASN A 258 15.50 11.26 5.92
C ASN A 258 16.92 11.08 6.51
N ARG A 259 17.07 11.17 7.83
CA ARG A 259 18.36 11.01 8.51
C ARG A 259 18.76 9.53 8.55
N GLY A 260 19.59 9.10 7.59
CA GLY A 260 20.38 7.87 7.66
C GLY A 260 20.34 6.94 6.43
N ALA A 261 21.50 6.39 6.05
CA ALA A 261 21.70 5.52 4.88
C ALA A 261 21.07 4.11 4.98
N SER A 262 20.59 3.69 6.17
CA SER A 262 20.08 2.34 6.42
C SER A 262 18.56 2.26 6.68
N ARG A 263 17.87 3.40 6.69
CA ARG A 263 16.43 3.44 6.95
C ARG A 263 15.71 3.52 5.61
N ARG A 264 15.23 2.38 5.13
CA ARG A 264 14.19 2.27 4.08
C ARG A 264 12.84 2.83 4.60
N THR A 265 12.87 4.04 5.14
CA THR A 265 11.70 4.80 5.58
C THR A 265 11.27 5.69 4.44
N THR A 266 10.78 5.02 3.41
CA THR A 266 9.51 5.33 2.75
C THR A 266 8.99 6.76 2.93
N TRP A 267 9.54 7.69 2.16
CA TRP A 267 8.73 8.67 1.44
C TRP A 267 7.64 7.89 0.70
N ASN A 268 6.44 7.80 1.25
CA ASN A 268 5.35 6.98 0.71
C ASN A 268 4.05 7.77 0.89
N VAL A 269 3.09 7.83 -0.04
CA VAL A 269 2.97 7.39 -1.43
C VAL A 269 1.76 8.13 -2.00
N SER A 270 1.99 8.91 -3.05
CA SER A 270 1.11 9.22 -4.19
C SER A 270 1.90 10.15 -5.11
N GLY A 271 2.91 9.62 -5.80
CA GLY A 271 3.90 10.47 -6.49
C GLY A 271 5.11 10.71 -5.60
N VAL A 272 6.09 9.82 -5.72
CA VAL A 272 7.47 10.18 -5.40
C VAL A 272 7.88 11.23 -6.44
N GLN A 273 7.56 12.49 -6.16
CA GLN A 273 8.41 13.61 -6.53
C GLN A 273 9.26 13.86 -5.29
N PRO A 274 10.52 13.42 -5.26
CA PRO A 274 11.48 14.01 -4.38
C PRO A 274 12.12 15.15 -5.16
N ALA A 275 11.96 16.40 -4.73
CA ALA A 275 12.80 17.50 -5.24
C ALA A 275 14.30 17.32 -5.00
N ASN A 276 14.77 16.13 -4.60
CA ASN A 276 16.18 15.78 -4.48
C ASN A 276 16.49 14.33 -4.92
N LEU A 277 15.87 13.79 -5.98
CA LEU A 277 16.36 12.50 -6.51
C LEU A 277 17.76 12.68 -7.12
N SER A 278 18.05 13.84 -7.73
CA SER A 278 19.42 14.19 -8.15
C SER A 278 20.48 13.91 -7.08
N ALA A 279 20.19 14.16 -5.79
CA ALA A 279 21.08 13.89 -4.66
C ALA A 279 21.16 12.41 -4.25
N ASN A 280 20.10 11.61 -4.50
CA ASN A 280 20.01 10.21 -4.06
C ASN A 280 20.17 9.17 -5.16
N ILE A 281 20.29 9.59 -6.42
CA ILE A 281 20.45 8.66 -7.55
C ILE A 281 21.73 7.84 -7.45
N GLU A 282 22.80 8.38 -6.89
CA GLU A 282 24.01 7.58 -6.63
C GLU A 282 23.70 6.40 -5.71
N GLN A 283 22.89 6.60 -4.66
CA GLN A 283 22.50 5.51 -3.77
C GLN A 283 21.60 4.49 -4.47
N LEU A 284 20.63 4.95 -5.28
CA LEU A 284 19.78 4.06 -6.08
C LEU A 284 20.62 3.24 -7.06
N ARG A 285 21.55 3.89 -7.78
CA ARG A 285 22.48 3.25 -8.72
C ARG A 285 23.31 2.15 -8.07
N LEU A 286 23.72 2.35 -6.82
CA LEU A 286 24.49 1.38 -6.04
C LEU A 286 23.67 0.17 -5.55
N GLN A 287 22.33 0.22 -5.56
CA GLN A 287 21.48 -0.91 -5.16
C GLN A 287 21.43 -2.03 -6.21
N GLY A 288 21.70 -1.68 -7.47
CA GLY A 288 21.53 -2.59 -8.60
C GLY A 288 20.07 -2.75 -9.03
N GLU A 289 19.88 -3.26 -10.24
CA GLU A 289 18.53 -3.56 -10.75
C GLU A 289 17.80 -4.54 -9.82
N ASN A 290 16.53 -4.27 -9.58
CA ASN A 290 15.69 -5.06 -8.69
C ASN A 290 14.21 -4.94 -9.11
N GLU A 291 13.29 -5.44 -8.29
CA GLU A 291 11.86 -5.46 -8.61
C GLU A 291 11.23 -4.09 -8.82
N GLN A 292 11.85 -3.01 -8.34
CA GLN A 292 11.35 -1.63 -8.46
C GLN A 292 12.39 -0.67 -9.06
N LEU A 293 13.53 -1.17 -9.53
CA LEU A 293 14.60 -0.37 -10.14
C LEU A 293 15.12 -1.04 -11.42
N GLU A 294 15.17 -0.28 -12.51
CA GLU A 294 15.69 -0.71 -13.81
C GLU A 294 16.69 0.32 -14.34
N TYR A 295 17.77 -0.14 -14.96
CA TYR A 295 18.74 0.69 -15.66
C TYR A 295 18.53 0.58 -17.17
N LYS A 296 18.68 1.71 -17.85
CA LYS A 296 18.68 1.78 -19.30
C LYS A 296 19.75 2.75 -19.74
N SER A 297 20.69 2.31 -20.57
CA SER A 297 21.72 3.19 -21.14
C SER A 297 21.11 4.33 -21.95
N ARG A 298 20.03 4.02 -22.67
CA ARG A 298 19.27 4.97 -23.51
C ARG A 298 17.83 4.51 -23.66
N VAL A 299 16.97 5.43 -24.08
CA VAL A 299 15.62 5.11 -24.55
C VAL A 299 15.77 4.34 -25.88
N PRO A 300 15.46 3.02 -25.96
CA PRO A 300 15.84 2.24 -27.13
C PRO A 300 14.90 2.50 -28.31
N ASP A 301 15.38 3.08 -29.42
CA ASP A 301 14.52 3.50 -30.55
C ASP A 301 13.71 2.38 -31.21
N LYS A 302 14.21 1.13 -31.17
CA LYS A 302 13.62 0.00 -31.91
C LYS A 302 13.08 -1.12 -31.02
N GLU A 303 13.53 -1.19 -29.78
CA GLU A 303 13.13 -2.24 -28.85
C GLU A 303 12.19 -1.67 -27.79
N ASP A 304 11.01 -2.26 -27.70
CA ASP A 304 10.00 -1.87 -26.71
C ASP A 304 10.40 -2.22 -25.26
N LYS A 305 11.65 -2.66 -24.99
CA LYS A 305 12.15 -3.06 -23.66
C LYS A 305 11.84 -2.02 -22.58
N PHE A 306 12.06 -0.74 -22.86
CA PHE A 306 11.71 0.34 -21.93
C PHE A 306 10.21 0.33 -21.60
N LEU A 307 9.35 0.27 -22.62
CA LEU A 307 7.91 0.28 -22.47
C LEU A 307 7.38 -1.00 -21.82
N LYS A 308 8.02 -2.15 -22.05
CA LYS A 308 7.74 -3.41 -21.36
C LYS A 308 7.93 -3.23 -19.86
N THR A 309 9.05 -2.63 -19.45
CA THR A 309 9.33 -2.37 -18.04
C THR A 309 8.35 -1.35 -17.46
N VAL A 310 7.98 -0.30 -18.20
CA VAL A 310 6.92 0.63 -17.75
C VAL A 310 5.59 -0.09 -17.51
N ALA A 311 5.12 -0.89 -18.47
CA ALA A 311 3.90 -1.67 -18.32
C ALA A 311 3.99 -2.66 -17.16
N ALA A 312 5.14 -3.32 -16.98
CA ALA A 312 5.36 -4.27 -15.89
C ALA A 312 5.39 -3.60 -14.51
N PHE A 313 5.97 -2.40 -14.38
CA PHE A 313 5.92 -1.61 -13.15
C PHE A 313 4.50 -1.15 -12.82
N ALA A 314 3.75 -0.67 -13.82
CA ALA A 314 2.36 -0.28 -13.64
C ALA A 314 1.46 -1.47 -13.23
N ASN A 315 1.72 -2.67 -13.77
CA ASN A 315 1.04 -3.91 -13.37
C ASN A 315 1.48 -4.46 -12.00
N GLY A 316 2.65 -4.04 -11.53
CA GLY A 316 3.29 -4.46 -10.29
C GLY A 316 3.08 -3.44 -9.18
N SER A 317 4.14 -3.13 -8.44
CA SER A 317 4.11 -2.20 -7.30
C SER A 317 4.76 -0.85 -7.62
N GLY A 318 4.72 -0.44 -8.89
CA GLY A 318 5.46 0.72 -9.40
C GLY A 318 6.98 0.48 -9.45
N GLY A 319 7.72 1.52 -9.81
CA GLY A 319 9.18 1.47 -9.88
C GLY A 319 9.81 2.69 -10.52
N ILE A 320 11.14 2.67 -10.61
CA ILE A 320 11.98 3.73 -11.17
C ILE A 320 12.81 3.15 -12.31
N ILE A 321 12.88 3.85 -13.44
CA ILE A 321 13.80 3.56 -14.53
C ILE A 321 14.84 4.68 -14.60
N LEU A 322 16.13 4.35 -14.47
CA LEU A 322 17.23 5.31 -14.67
C LEU A 322 17.75 5.21 -16.10
N VAL A 323 17.48 6.25 -16.89
CA VAL A 323 17.89 6.38 -18.29
C VAL A 323 19.20 7.15 -18.39
N GLY A 324 20.22 6.59 -19.03
CA GLY A 324 21.61 7.07 -19.00
C GLY A 324 22.52 6.23 -18.11
N VAL A 325 22.07 5.06 -17.64
CA VAL A 325 22.81 4.14 -16.77
C VAL A 325 22.87 2.76 -17.45
N ALA A 326 24.07 2.20 -17.61
CA ALA A 326 24.25 0.87 -18.16
C ALA A 326 23.80 -0.23 -17.20
N ASP A 327 23.54 -1.44 -17.70
CA ASP A 327 23.05 -2.59 -16.91
C ASP A 327 24.01 -2.96 -15.76
N ASN A 328 25.30 -2.63 -15.88
CA ASN A 328 26.30 -2.82 -14.82
C ASN A 328 26.33 -1.68 -13.77
N GLY A 329 25.41 -0.72 -13.88
CA GLY A 329 25.32 0.46 -13.02
C GLY A 329 26.23 1.61 -13.41
N ASN A 330 27.02 1.52 -14.48
CA ASN A 330 27.88 2.64 -14.91
C ASN A 330 27.06 3.79 -15.50
N VAL A 331 27.39 5.02 -15.12
CA VAL A 331 26.74 6.22 -15.68
C VAL A 331 27.31 6.52 -17.07
N GLU A 332 26.50 6.30 -18.10
CA GLU A 332 26.87 6.63 -19.48
C GLU A 332 26.50 8.07 -19.81
N GLY A 333 25.39 8.56 -19.26
CA GLY A 333 24.83 9.87 -19.53
C GLY A 333 24.00 9.91 -20.82
N ILE A 334 23.18 10.94 -20.94
CA ILE A 334 22.41 11.27 -22.14
C ILE A 334 23.22 12.31 -22.91
N ASN A 335 23.79 11.89 -24.05
CA ASN A 335 24.63 12.74 -24.91
C ASN A 335 23.83 13.71 -25.79
N GLU A 336 22.53 13.45 -25.95
CA GLU A 336 21.61 14.28 -26.72
C GLU A 336 20.97 15.35 -25.83
N ASP A 337 20.20 16.25 -26.43
CA ASP A 337 19.39 17.21 -25.68
C ASP A 337 18.43 16.46 -24.73
N VAL A 338 18.64 16.60 -23.43
CA VAL A 338 17.83 15.94 -22.40
C VAL A 338 16.36 16.34 -22.49
N GLY A 339 16.04 17.56 -22.93
CA GLY A 339 14.66 17.98 -23.19
C GLY A 339 14.00 17.10 -24.24
N LYS A 340 14.70 16.81 -25.35
CA LYS A 340 14.20 15.88 -26.38
C LYS A 340 14.06 14.46 -25.86
N CYS A 341 14.95 14.02 -24.97
CA CYS A 341 14.85 12.71 -24.34
C CYS A 341 13.59 12.59 -23.47
N LEU A 342 13.31 13.60 -22.63
CA LEU A 342 12.09 13.68 -21.83
C LEU A 342 10.83 13.62 -22.71
N ASP A 343 10.77 14.45 -23.75
CA ASP A 343 9.66 14.47 -24.70
C ASP A 343 9.48 13.11 -25.40
N ALA A 344 10.58 12.46 -25.79
CA ALA A 344 10.54 11.15 -26.42
C ALA A 344 9.98 10.08 -25.48
N ILE A 345 10.37 10.08 -24.20
CA ILE A 345 9.85 9.14 -23.19
C ILE A 345 8.36 9.35 -23.00
N VAL A 346 7.93 10.60 -22.73
CA VAL A 346 6.52 10.96 -22.51
C VAL A 346 5.66 10.53 -23.70
N ASN A 347 6.10 10.86 -24.92
CA ASN A 347 5.38 10.52 -26.13
C ASN A 347 5.30 9.01 -26.33
N ARG A 348 6.36 8.25 -26.06
CA ARG A 348 6.33 6.79 -26.20
C ARG A 348 5.39 6.13 -25.21
N ILE A 349 5.43 6.54 -23.93
CA ILE A 349 4.52 5.98 -22.92
C ILE A 349 3.06 6.28 -23.32
N ARG A 350 2.74 7.56 -23.63
CA ARG A 350 1.39 7.98 -24.02
C ARG A 350 0.84 7.26 -25.26
N ASN A 351 1.68 7.04 -26.26
CA ASN A 351 1.24 6.47 -27.53
C ASN A 351 1.20 4.93 -27.54
N ARG A 352 2.00 4.28 -26.67
CA ARG A 352 2.20 2.83 -26.74
C ARG A 352 1.69 2.06 -25.54
N ILE A 353 1.36 2.69 -24.41
CA ILE A 353 0.87 1.98 -23.22
C ILE A 353 -0.60 2.31 -22.97
N VAL A 354 -1.41 1.27 -22.80
CA VAL A 354 -2.86 1.38 -22.56
C VAL A 354 -3.27 0.42 -21.44
N PRO A 355 -4.04 0.87 -20.42
CA PRO A 355 -4.36 2.27 -20.12
C PRO A 355 -3.08 3.10 -19.87
N LEU A 356 -3.20 4.43 -19.88
CA LEU A 356 -2.06 5.32 -19.63
C LEU A 356 -1.68 5.23 -18.14
N PRO A 357 -0.50 4.73 -17.76
CA PRO A 357 -0.08 4.74 -16.37
C PRO A 357 0.14 6.18 -15.88
N ILE A 358 0.08 6.38 -14.56
CA ILE A 358 0.55 7.63 -13.96
C ILE A 358 2.07 7.55 -13.84
N PHE A 359 2.78 8.51 -14.42
CA PHE A 359 4.23 8.56 -14.41
C PHE A 359 4.77 9.98 -14.38
N GLU A 360 5.99 10.13 -13.86
CA GLU A 360 6.71 11.39 -13.71
C GLU A 360 8.15 11.22 -14.20
N LEU A 361 8.77 12.32 -14.64
CA LEU A 361 10.16 12.31 -15.10
C LEU A 361 10.93 13.41 -14.40
N GLU A 362 12.16 13.10 -14.02
CA GLU A 362 13.10 14.06 -13.45
C GLU A 362 14.42 14.04 -14.22
N LYS A 363 14.98 15.22 -14.46
CA LYS A 363 16.33 15.38 -15.01
C LYS A 363 17.32 15.41 -13.85
N CYS A 364 18.37 14.60 -13.94
CA CYS A 364 19.33 14.45 -12.86
C CYS A 364 20.77 14.56 -13.40
N VAL A 365 21.72 14.90 -12.52
CA VAL A 365 23.15 14.96 -12.86
C VAL A 365 23.92 14.04 -11.93
N VAL A 366 24.66 13.10 -12.50
CA VAL A 366 25.39 12.04 -11.80
C VAL A 366 26.73 11.87 -12.50
N ASP A 367 27.84 11.85 -11.76
CA ASP A 367 29.20 11.83 -12.35
C ASP A 367 29.40 12.91 -13.44
N ASN A 368 28.86 14.12 -13.23
CA ASN A 368 28.84 15.23 -14.21
C ASN A 368 28.14 14.93 -15.55
N LYS A 369 27.35 13.85 -15.61
CA LYS A 369 26.58 13.44 -16.77
C LYS A 369 25.09 13.59 -16.49
N GLN A 370 24.35 14.04 -17.50
CA GLN A 370 22.90 14.16 -17.37
C GLN A 370 22.24 12.79 -17.55
N ILE A 371 21.29 12.46 -16.70
CA ILE A 371 20.45 11.27 -16.82
C ILE A 371 18.98 11.66 -16.61
N VAL A 372 18.06 10.73 -16.87
CA VAL A 372 16.63 10.91 -16.61
C VAL A 372 16.12 9.79 -15.72
N ALA A 373 15.47 10.14 -14.61
CA ALA A 373 14.71 9.20 -13.80
C ALA A 373 13.25 9.20 -14.27
N VAL A 374 12.68 8.02 -14.50
CA VAL A 374 11.27 7.83 -14.88
C VAL A 374 10.56 7.06 -13.78
N PHE A 375 9.61 7.70 -13.12
CA PHE A 375 8.84 7.12 -12.02
C PHE A 375 7.52 6.59 -12.55
N ILE A 376 7.25 5.31 -12.32
CA ILE A 376 6.00 4.66 -12.70
C ILE A 376 5.26 4.28 -11.42
N ARG A 377 4.04 4.79 -11.25
CA ARG A 377 3.18 4.38 -10.13
C ARG A 377 2.64 2.97 -10.35
N GLU A 378 2.32 2.27 -9.25
CA GLU A 378 1.38 1.15 -9.34
C GLU A 378 0.10 1.68 -9.96
N GLY A 379 -0.38 0.98 -10.98
CA GLY A 379 -1.51 1.43 -11.75
C GLY A 379 -2.81 0.94 -11.14
N ASP A 380 -3.81 1.80 -11.19
CA ASP A 380 -5.15 1.54 -10.64
C ASP A 380 -6.02 0.73 -11.60
N GLU A 381 -5.62 0.64 -12.88
CA GLU A 381 -6.36 -0.02 -13.95
C GLU A 381 -5.59 -1.17 -14.66
N PRO A 382 -4.97 -2.16 -14.00
CA PRO A 382 -4.31 -3.27 -14.68
C PRO A 382 -5.29 -4.23 -15.42
N PRO A 383 -4.96 -4.72 -16.64
CA PRO A 383 -3.60 -4.79 -17.15
C PRO A 383 -3.21 -3.58 -18.01
N TYR A 384 -2.09 -2.97 -17.65
CA TYR A 384 -1.31 -2.08 -18.49
C TYR A 384 -0.58 -2.92 -19.54
N ALA A 385 -0.80 -2.58 -20.80
CA ALA A 385 -0.29 -3.33 -21.95
C ALA A 385 0.38 -2.41 -22.95
N LEU A 386 1.28 -2.96 -23.75
CA LEU A 386 1.64 -2.31 -25.00
C LEU A 386 0.48 -2.42 -26.00
N ASN A 387 0.14 -1.30 -26.62
CA ASN A 387 -0.92 -1.11 -27.63
C ASN A 387 -0.54 -1.74 -28.97
N ASN A 388 -0.31 -3.05 -28.94
CA ASN A 388 -0.08 -3.92 -30.07
C ASN A 388 -1.39 -4.65 -30.42
N ARG A 389 -1.40 -5.37 -31.55
CA ARG A 389 -2.52 -6.23 -31.93
C ARG A 389 -2.01 -7.67 -32.07
N PRO A 390 -2.23 -8.56 -31.08
CA PRO A 390 -2.93 -8.34 -29.81
C PRO A 390 -2.11 -7.50 -28.79
N PRO A 391 -2.76 -6.90 -27.77
CA PRO A 391 -2.06 -6.18 -26.70
C PRO A 391 -1.09 -7.11 -25.97
N LEU A 392 0.11 -6.60 -25.68
CA LEU A 392 1.16 -7.38 -25.00
C LEU A 392 1.27 -6.92 -23.56
N ILE A 393 1.06 -7.84 -22.62
CA ILE A 393 1.02 -7.56 -21.17
C ILE A 393 2.29 -8.12 -20.53
N TYR A 394 2.85 -7.37 -19.59
CA TYR A 394 4.14 -7.67 -18.97
C TYR A 394 4.04 -7.68 -17.45
N VAL A 395 4.84 -8.53 -16.81
CA VAL A 395 5.02 -8.61 -15.35
C VAL A 395 6.50 -8.65 -15.01
N ARG A 396 6.86 -8.18 -13.81
CA ARG A 396 8.25 -8.17 -13.33
C ARG A 396 8.43 -9.17 -12.20
N ARG A 397 9.54 -9.93 -12.23
CA ARG A 397 9.92 -10.91 -11.21
C ARG A 397 11.42 -10.80 -10.96
N HIS A 398 11.84 -10.58 -9.70
CA HIS A 398 13.25 -10.54 -9.31
C HIS A 398 14.13 -9.63 -10.22
N GLY A 399 13.61 -8.47 -10.63
CA GLY A 399 14.33 -7.52 -11.49
C GLY A 399 14.33 -7.83 -12.99
N THR A 400 13.59 -8.85 -13.45
CA THR A 400 13.44 -9.14 -14.88
C THR A 400 12.00 -9.02 -15.34
N THR A 401 11.80 -8.41 -16.51
CA THR A 401 10.48 -8.26 -17.14
C THR A 401 10.17 -9.42 -18.07
N PHE A 402 8.99 -10.04 -17.90
CA PHE A 402 8.52 -11.19 -18.67
C PHE A 402 7.18 -10.90 -19.35
N ASP A 403 6.90 -11.60 -20.45
CA ASP A 403 5.53 -11.69 -20.97
C ASP A 403 4.63 -12.31 -19.89
N ALA A 404 3.48 -11.68 -19.65
CA ALA A 404 2.52 -12.18 -18.69
C ALA A 404 1.91 -13.49 -19.21
N THR A 405 1.92 -14.50 -18.37
CA THR A 405 1.22 -15.76 -18.63
C THR A 405 -0.29 -15.52 -18.67
N PRO A 406 -1.07 -16.41 -19.32
CA PRO A 406 -2.53 -16.30 -19.29
C PRO A 406 -3.13 -16.25 -17.88
N GLY A 407 -2.47 -16.88 -16.89
CA GLY A 407 -2.88 -16.80 -15.48
C GLY A 407 -2.67 -15.41 -14.88
N GLU A 408 -1.50 -14.81 -15.12
CA GLU A 408 -1.18 -13.45 -14.66
C GLU A 408 -2.07 -12.41 -15.35
N ILE A 409 -2.35 -12.55 -16.65
CA ILE A 409 -3.27 -11.67 -17.38
C ILE A 409 -4.66 -11.70 -16.75
N ARG A 410 -5.17 -12.89 -16.42
CA ARG A 410 -6.46 -13.03 -15.73
C ARG A 410 -6.45 -12.42 -14.33
N ALA A 411 -5.37 -12.60 -13.58
CA ALA A 411 -5.21 -12.03 -12.25
C ALA A 411 -5.17 -10.49 -12.28
N LEU A 412 -4.44 -9.92 -13.24
CA LEU A 412 -4.41 -8.48 -13.49
C LEU A 412 -5.80 -7.96 -13.87
N GLY A 413 -6.45 -8.57 -14.87
CA GLY A 413 -7.79 -8.16 -15.28
C GLY A 413 -8.86 -8.29 -14.20
N ALA A 414 -8.69 -9.20 -13.23
CA ALA A 414 -9.59 -9.34 -12.09
C ALA A 414 -9.46 -8.20 -11.05
N LYS A 415 -8.37 -7.42 -11.09
CA LYS A 415 -8.24 -6.19 -10.29
C LYS A 415 -9.10 -5.04 -10.84
N ASN A 416 -9.39 -5.02 -12.14
CA ASN A 416 -10.14 -3.95 -12.84
C ASN A 416 -11.65 -4.13 -12.94
N GLN A 417 -12.19 -5.28 -12.55
CA GLN A 417 -13.62 -5.50 -12.71
C GLN A 417 -14.37 -4.78 -11.58
N PRO A 418 -15.26 -3.81 -11.89
CA PRO A 418 -16.28 -3.43 -10.92
C PRO A 418 -17.07 -4.69 -10.56
N SER A 419 -17.44 -4.82 -9.29
CA SER A 419 -18.21 -5.95 -8.79
C SER A 419 -19.60 -6.02 -9.47
N GLY A 420 -19.65 -6.75 -10.60
CA GLY A 420 -20.85 -7.34 -11.20
C GLY A 420 -21.26 -6.79 -12.58
N SER A 421 -21.25 -7.66 -13.61
CA SER A 421 -22.40 -7.94 -14.49
C SER A 421 -22.02 -8.89 -15.63
N TYR A 422 -22.31 -10.18 -15.47
CA TYR A 422 -22.66 -11.04 -16.62
C TYR A 422 -23.78 -11.98 -16.18
N ALA A 423 -25.00 -11.45 -16.13
CA ALA A 423 -26.16 -12.27 -16.44
C ALA A 423 -26.05 -12.58 -17.94
N ARG A 424 -25.79 -13.84 -18.29
CA ARG A 424 -26.07 -14.30 -19.65
C ARG A 424 -27.59 -14.41 -19.77
N PRO A 425 -28.23 -13.81 -20.78
CA PRO A 425 -29.58 -14.21 -21.13
C PRO A 425 -29.50 -15.66 -21.59
N TYR A 426 -30.26 -16.53 -20.94
CA TYR A 426 -30.55 -17.85 -21.48
C TYR A 426 -31.36 -17.64 -22.76
N GLU A 427 -30.83 -18.09 -23.90
CA GLU A 427 -31.66 -18.51 -25.03
C GLU A 427 -31.61 -20.04 -25.10
N TRP A 428 -32.77 -20.57 -25.45
CA TRP A 428 -33.43 -21.84 -25.13
C TRP A 428 -32.85 -23.07 -25.81
#